data_AF-A0A2D0J293-F1
#
_entry.id   AF-A0A2D0J293-F1
#
_cell.length_a   1.000
_cell.length_b   1.000
_cell.length_c   1.000
_cell.angle_alpha   90.00
_cell.angle_beta   90.00
_cell.angle_gamma   90.00
#
_symmetry.space_group_name_H-M   'P 1'
#
loop_
_entity.id
_entity.type
_entity.pdbx_description
1 polymer ?
#
loop_
_entity_poly.entity_id
_entity_poly.type
_entity_poly.pdbx_seq_one_letter_code
_entity_poly.pdbx_strand_id
1 'polypeptide(L)'
;MSKFIIMRNNRTLLNETVFYLTPEQKAMLMVLLAETKSPDSLGTKYDEKEAKDTMQYMHDALLNRVKSPKAHELDVPKHGNKLIGLISGPRTIEGFQQYPNIKNDIKDRIDSMIATANDGTHSKFLAYRRLITNAINIAKSNKISNVEIVAWRTIGRGSPGPNFIKVFSLQGQDFYKLSDSYLK
;
A
#
# COMPACT_ATOMS: atom_id res chain seq x y z
N MET A 1 15.54 -14.64 41.23
CA MET A 1 14.60 -14.55 40.07
C MET A 1 14.93 -13.30 39.28
N SER A 2 15.60 -13.46 38.14
CA SER A 2 16.09 -12.36 37.31
C SER A 2 14.98 -11.85 36.39
N LYS A 3 14.60 -10.57 36.51
CA LYS A 3 13.73 -9.86 35.57
C LYS A 3 14.56 -9.42 34.37
N PHE A 4 14.78 -10.32 33.42
CA PHE A 4 15.20 -9.97 32.06
C PHE A 4 14.00 -9.38 31.31
N ILE A 5 13.77 -8.08 31.45
CA ILE A 5 13.03 -7.30 30.45
C ILE A 5 13.95 -6.17 30.02
N ILE A 6 14.79 -6.47 29.04
CA ILE A 6 15.52 -5.46 28.30
C ILE A 6 14.46 -4.68 27.52
N MET A 7 14.19 -3.44 27.95
CA MET A 7 13.61 -2.41 27.11
C MET A 7 14.55 -2.21 25.91
N ARG A 8 14.34 -2.98 24.83
CA ARG A 8 14.95 -2.68 23.54
C ARG A 8 14.37 -1.34 23.08
N ASN A 9 15.25 -0.36 22.86
CA ASN A 9 14.88 0.96 22.36
C ASN A 9 13.94 0.82 21.15
N ASN A 10 12.72 1.36 21.26
CA ASN A 10 11.67 1.23 20.23
C ASN A 10 11.99 1.92 18.89
N ARG A 11 13.09 2.70 18.81
CA ARG A 11 13.60 3.36 17.60
C ARG A 11 14.23 2.39 16.59
N THR A 12 14.80 1.26 17.03
CA THR A 12 15.51 0.33 16.13
C THR A 12 14.57 -0.62 15.40
N LEU A 13 13.45 -1.03 15.99
CA LEU A 13 12.60 -2.08 15.44
C LEU A 13 12.02 -1.76 14.04
N LEU A 14 11.50 -0.56 13.80
CA LEU A 14 10.94 -0.17 12.50
C LEU A 14 12.04 -0.01 11.44
N ASN A 15 13.16 0.62 11.80
CA ASN A 15 14.28 0.81 10.88
C ASN A 15 14.97 -0.52 10.51
N GLU A 16 15.12 -1.43 11.48
CA GLU A 16 15.66 -2.77 11.26
C GLU A 16 14.70 -3.63 10.42
N THR A 17 13.38 -3.59 10.66
CA THR A 17 12.43 -4.38 9.85
C THR A 17 12.33 -3.92 8.40
N VAL A 18 12.47 -2.62 8.13
CA VAL A 18 12.52 -2.09 6.75
C VAL A 18 13.82 -2.49 6.04
N PHE A 19 14.93 -2.66 6.78
CA PHE A 19 16.22 -3.04 6.21
C PHE A 19 16.19 -4.42 5.53
N TYR A 20 15.37 -5.36 6.02
CA TYR A 20 15.24 -6.72 5.49
C TYR A 20 14.17 -6.90 4.39
N LEU A 21 13.62 -5.82 3.83
CA LEU A 21 12.64 -5.92 2.74
C LEU A 21 13.31 -6.08 1.37
N THR A 22 12.75 -6.96 0.54
CA THR A 22 13.15 -7.04 -0.89
C THR A 22 12.77 -5.75 -1.63
N PRO A 23 13.34 -5.45 -2.81
CA PRO A 23 12.97 -4.28 -3.60
C PRO A 23 11.46 -4.19 -3.90
N GLU A 24 10.81 -5.32 -4.14
CA GLU A 24 9.36 -5.44 -4.36
C GLU A 24 8.56 -5.11 -3.10
N GLN A 25 8.97 -5.65 -1.95
CA GLN A 25 8.32 -5.39 -0.68
C GLN A 25 8.48 -3.92 -0.27
N LYS A 26 9.63 -3.30 -0.58
CA LYS A 26 9.82 -1.85 -0.40
C LYS A 26 8.88 -1.04 -1.28
N ALA A 27 8.75 -1.41 -2.56
CA ALA A 27 7.86 -0.71 -3.49
C ALA A 27 6.40 -0.81 -3.02
N MET A 28 5.96 -2.02 -2.64
CA MET A 28 4.64 -2.27 -2.09
C MET A 28 4.41 -1.44 -0.81
N LEU A 29 5.33 -1.49 0.15
CA LEU A 29 5.23 -0.71 1.39
C LEU A 29 5.04 0.78 1.12
N MET A 30 5.83 1.36 0.22
CA MET A 30 5.73 2.78 -0.12
C MET A 30 4.36 3.11 -0.73
N VAL A 31 3.83 2.27 -1.62
CA VAL A 31 2.47 2.46 -2.18
C VAL A 31 1.41 2.39 -1.09
N LEU A 32 1.46 1.37 -0.21
CA LEU A 32 0.48 1.21 0.86
C LEU A 32 0.43 2.42 1.80
N LEU A 33 1.60 2.95 2.18
CA LEU A 33 1.71 4.15 3.03
C LEU A 33 1.30 5.43 2.29
N ALA A 34 1.55 5.50 0.97
CA ALA A 34 1.17 6.66 0.16
C ALA A 34 -0.34 6.76 -0.02
N GLU A 35 -1.02 5.65 -0.28
CA GLU A 35 -2.40 5.60 -0.76
C GLU A 35 -3.45 5.43 0.34
N THR A 36 -3.04 4.95 1.52
CA THR A 36 -3.96 4.70 2.65
C THR A 36 -4.15 5.95 3.49
N LYS A 37 -5.38 6.18 3.94
CA LYS A 37 -5.66 7.22 4.94
C LYS A 37 -4.85 6.98 6.21
N SER A 38 -4.36 8.06 6.78
CA SER A 38 -3.52 8.06 7.97
C SER A 38 -4.28 8.59 9.19
N PRO A 39 -3.76 8.41 10.41
CA PRO A 39 -4.33 9.00 11.62
C PRO A 39 -4.55 10.53 11.57
N ASP A 40 -3.84 11.25 10.71
CA ASP A 40 -3.99 12.70 10.50
C ASP A 40 -4.86 13.08 9.29
N SER A 41 -5.44 12.10 8.58
CA SER A 41 -6.32 12.40 7.44
C SER A 41 -7.56 13.19 7.88
N LEU A 42 -7.77 14.34 7.24
CA LEU A 42 -8.91 15.23 7.52
C LEU A 42 -10.25 14.59 7.14
N GLY A 43 -11.31 14.99 7.83
CA GLY A 43 -12.71 14.73 7.44
C GLY A 43 -13.29 13.38 7.88
N THR A 44 -12.50 12.44 8.41
CA THR A 44 -13.01 11.16 8.94
C THR A 44 -12.16 10.70 10.13
N LYS A 45 -12.80 10.14 11.17
CA LYS A 45 -12.08 9.46 12.25
C LYS A 45 -11.29 8.28 11.66
N TYR A 46 -10.02 8.17 12.03
CA TYR A 46 -9.18 7.05 11.61
C TYR A 46 -9.71 5.72 12.18
N ASP A 47 -9.89 4.74 11.30
CA ASP A 47 -10.23 3.37 11.64
C ASP A 47 -9.08 2.46 11.19
N GLU A 48 -8.43 1.81 12.15
CA GLU A 48 -7.26 0.97 11.89
C GLU A 48 -7.61 -0.30 11.11
N LYS A 49 -8.78 -0.89 11.36
CA LYS A 49 -9.20 -2.10 10.67
C LYS A 49 -9.47 -1.77 9.21
N GLU A 50 -10.20 -0.69 8.94
CA GLU A 50 -10.46 -0.29 7.56
C GLU A 50 -9.18 0.12 6.83
N ALA A 51 -8.25 0.80 7.49
CA ALA A 51 -6.95 1.13 6.90
C ALA A 51 -6.16 -0.14 6.53
N LYS A 52 -6.15 -1.15 7.42
CA LYS A 52 -5.52 -2.44 7.15
C LYS A 52 -6.18 -3.18 5.99
N ASP A 53 -7.51 -3.24 5.97
CA ASP A 53 -8.26 -3.93 4.91
C ASP A 53 -8.05 -3.22 3.56
N THR A 54 -8.03 -1.88 3.55
CA THR A 54 -7.73 -1.06 2.37
C THR A 54 -6.33 -1.36 1.82
N MET A 55 -5.32 -1.42 2.68
CA MET A 55 -3.96 -1.81 2.28
C MET A 55 -3.93 -3.21 1.69
N GLN A 56 -4.65 -4.16 2.29
CA GLN A 56 -4.72 -5.52 1.77
C GLN A 56 -5.37 -5.58 0.37
N TYR A 57 -6.42 -4.82 0.12
CA TYR A 57 -7.05 -4.76 -1.20
C TYR A 57 -6.17 -4.09 -2.27
N MET A 58 -5.40 -3.05 -1.91
CA MET A 58 -4.40 -2.45 -2.82
C MET A 58 -3.29 -3.43 -3.17
N HIS A 59 -2.78 -4.15 -2.16
CA HIS A 59 -1.82 -5.23 -2.33
C HIS A 59 -2.37 -6.31 -3.28
N ASP A 60 -3.60 -6.77 -3.04
CA ASP A 60 -4.25 -7.79 -3.85
C ASP A 60 -4.43 -7.30 -5.30
N ALA A 61 -4.85 -6.04 -5.50
CA ALA A 61 -4.99 -5.44 -6.82
C ALA A 61 -3.69 -5.46 -7.65
N LEU A 62 -2.55 -5.18 -7.03
CA LEU A 62 -1.26 -5.20 -7.72
C LEU A 62 -0.82 -6.64 -8.01
N LEU A 63 -0.95 -7.56 -7.06
CA LEU A 63 -0.57 -8.95 -7.27
C LEU A 63 -1.47 -9.66 -8.29
N ASN A 64 -2.77 -9.39 -8.27
CA ASN A 64 -3.73 -9.94 -9.23
C ASN A 64 -3.42 -9.44 -10.66
N ARG A 65 -3.04 -8.16 -10.83
CA ARG A 65 -2.57 -7.65 -12.13
C ARG A 65 -1.32 -8.38 -12.62
N VAL A 66 -0.32 -8.54 -11.75
CA VAL A 66 0.94 -9.23 -12.09
C VAL A 66 0.70 -10.70 -12.47
N LYS A 67 -0.23 -11.38 -11.79
CA LYS A 67 -0.55 -12.80 -12.00
C LYS A 67 -1.58 -13.05 -13.11
N SER A 68 -2.23 -11.99 -13.62
CA SER A 68 -3.29 -12.13 -14.62
C SER A 68 -2.75 -12.65 -15.95
N PRO A 69 -3.50 -13.53 -16.66
CA PRO A 69 -3.16 -13.89 -18.05
C PRO A 69 -3.18 -12.66 -18.98
N LYS A 70 -3.92 -11.61 -18.62
CA LYS A 70 -3.97 -10.33 -19.34
C LYS A 70 -3.05 -9.26 -18.74
N ALA A 71 -2.00 -9.65 -17.99
CA ALA A 71 -1.09 -8.73 -17.32
C ALA A 71 -0.57 -7.59 -18.24
N HIS A 72 -0.25 -7.91 -19.49
CA HIS A 72 0.24 -6.93 -20.47
C HIS A 72 -0.79 -5.83 -20.84
N GLU A 73 -2.08 -6.13 -20.72
CA GLU A 73 -3.17 -5.16 -20.93
C GLU A 73 -3.48 -4.37 -19.65
N LEU A 74 -3.00 -4.85 -18.51
CA LEU A 74 -3.16 -4.23 -17.17
C LEU A 74 -1.91 -3.45 -16.74
N ASP A 75 -1.23 -2.85 -17.73
CA ASP A 75 -0.03 -2.03 -17.57
C ASP A 75 1.18 -2.76 -16.94
N VAL A 76 1.19 -4.10 -16.88
CA VAL A 76 2.35 -4.87 -16.40
C VAL A 76 3.38 -4.99 -17.53
N PRO A 77 4.66 -4.61 -17.31
CA PRO A 77 5.67 -4.64 -18.37
C PRO A 77 6.00 -6.07 -18.80
N LYS A 78 6.44 -6.24 -20.06
CA LYS A 78 6.83 -7.55 -20.61
C LYS A 78 8.14 -8.09 -20.03
N HIS A 79 9.08 -7.22 -19.66
CA HIS A 79 10.41 -7.58 -19.17
C HIS A 79 10.70 -6.90 -17.82
N GLY A 80 11.74 -7.37 -17.14
CA GLY A 80 12.16 -6.83 -15.84
C GLY A 80 11.26 -7.23 -14.68
N ASN A 81 11.40 -6.51 -13.56
CA ASN A 81 10.61 -6.75 -12.37
C ASN A 81 9.15 -6.30 -12.59
N LYS A 82 8.22 -7.26 -12.60
CA LYS A 82 6.81 -7.04 -12.97
C LYS A 82 6.08 -6.12 -12.00
N LEU A 83 6.27 -6.32 -10.69
CA LEU A 83 5.57 -5.54 -9.67
C LEU A 83 6.11 -4.11 -9.63
N ILE A 84 7.43 -3.95 -9.60
CA ILE A 84 8.05 -2.61 -9.59
C ILE A 84 7.69 -1.86 -10.86
N GLY A 85 7.79 -2.51 -12.03
CA GLY A 85 7.48 -1.86 -13.29
C GLY A 85 5.99 -1.55 -13.48
N LEU A 86 5.09 -2.33 -12.86
CA LEU A 86 3.68 -1.95 -12.74
C LEU A 86 3.52 -0.69 -11.87
N ILE A 87 4.13 -0.67 -10.68
CA ILE A 87 4.06 0.46 -9.73
C ILE A 87 4.61 1.75 -10.36
N SER A 88 5.74 1.66 -11.07
CA SER A 88 6.35 2.79 -11.77
C SER A 88 5.72 3.10 -13.13
N GLY A 89 4.66 2.36 -13.50
CA GLY A 89 3.91 2.61 -14.72
C GLY A 89 3.28 4.01 -14.71
N PRO A 90 3.26 4.72 -15.86
CA PRO A 90 2.88 6.13 -15.93
C PRO A 90 1.48 6.44 -15.39
N ARG A 91 0.56 5.47 -15.48
CA ARG A 91 -0.86 5.61 -15.14
C ARG A 91 -1.28 4.80 -13.91
N THR A 92 -0.35 4.09 -13.27
CA THR A 92 -0.68 3.13 -12.21
C THR A 92 -0.87 3.85 -10.87
N ILE A 93 0.21 4.46 -10.36
CA ILE A 93 0.24 5.16 -9.07
C ILE A 93 0.88 6.54 -9.30
N GLU A 94 0.14 7.60 -8.99
CA GLU A 94 0.64 8.97 -9.16
C GLU A 94 1.84 9.22 -8.25
N GLY A 95 2.93 9.77 -8.79
CA GLY A 95 4.14 10.09 -8.06
C GLY A 95 5.15 8.94 -7.90
N PHE A 96 4.89 7.77 -8.51
CA PHE A 96 5.80 6.61 -8.49
C PHE A 96 6.52 6.37 -9.83
N GLN A 97 6.31 7.21 -10.84
CA GLN A 97 6.82 7.01 -12.19
C GLN A 97 8.36 6.91 -12.27
N GLN A 98 9.08 7.46 -11.30
CA GLN A 98 10.55 7.44 -11.20
C GLN A 98 11.07 6.52 -10.09
N TYR A 99 10.23 5.60 -9.57
CA TYR A 99 10.60 4.69 -8.49
C TYR A 99 11.96 4.01 -8.76
N PRO A 100 12.90 4.00 -7.79
CA PRO A 100 12.71 4.26 -6.36
C PRO A 100 12.60 5.73 -5.94
N ASN A 101 12.82 6.68 -6.85
CA ASN A 101 12.63 8.10 -6.57
C ASN A 101 11.15 8.46 -6.72
N ILE A 102 10.43 8.50 -5.61
CA ILE A 102 9.03 8.96 -5.59
C ILE A 102 8.94 10.47 -5.44
N LYS A 103 7.80 11.05 -5.81
CA LYS A 103 7.53 12.50 -5.69
C LYS A 103 7.77 12.98 -4.24
N ASN A 104 8.43 14.13 -4.10
CA ASN A 104 8.89 14.64 -2.80
C ASN A 104 7.76 14.81 -1.78
N ASP A 105 6.58 15.28 -2.18
CA ASP A 105 5.43 15.44 -1.27
C ASP A 105 4.92 14.10 -0.69
N ILE A 106 4.96 13.02 -1.48
CA ILE A 106 4.65 11.67 -1.02
C ILE A 106 5.74 11.19 -0.07
N LYS A 107 7.02 11.41 -0.43
CA LYS A 107 8.17 11.03 0.40
C LYS A 107 8.11 11.72 1.77
N ASP A 108 7.93 13.03 1.79
CA ASP A 108 7.87 13.84 3.01
C ASP A 108 6.70 13.41 3.90
N ARG A 109 5.55 13.08 3.29
CA ARG A 109 4.41 12.53 4.02
C ARG A 109 4.76 11.20 4.69
N ILE A 110 5.38 10.27 3.97
CA ILE A 110 5.79 8.95 4.52
C ILE A 110 6.84 9.13 5.63
N ASP A 111 7.84 9.98 5.41
CA ASP A 111 8.86 10.29 6.41
C ASP A 111 8.25 10.87 7.68
N SER A 112 7.25 11.76 7.56
CA SER A 112 6.49 12.28 8.69
C SER A 112 5.73 11.17 9.44
N MET A 113 5.14 10.19 8.74
CA MET A 113 4.47 9.06 9.41
C MET A 113 5.47 8.25 10.25
N ILE A 114 6.67 8.01 9.71
CA ILE A 114 7.74 7.27 10.37
C ILE A 114 8.28 8.05 11.57
N ALA A 115 8.47 9.36 11.43
CA ALA A 115 8.88 10.24 12.52
C ALA A 115 7.86 10.18 13.68
N THR A 116 6.57 10.34 13.37
CA THR A 116 5.49 10.26 14.36
C THR A 116 5.40 8.89 15.03
N ALA A 117 5.59 7.79 14.30
CA ALA A 117 5.60 6.43 14.88
C ALA A 117 6.76 6.18 15.86
N ASN A 118 7.82 6.99 15.76
CA ASN A 118 9.03 6.92 16.59
C ASN A 118 9.08 7.98 17.70
N ASP A 119 8.12 8.90 17.73
CA ASP A 119 7.98 9.91 18.78
C ASP A 119 6.92 9.48 19.81
N GLY A 120 7.38 8.87 20.90
CA GLY A 120 6.52 8.42 22.00
C GLY A 120 5.76 9.54 22.73
N THR A 121 6.10 10.81 22.48
CA THR A 121 5.38 11.97 23.03
C THR A 121 4.23 12.43 22.13
N HIS A 122 4.20 12.00 20.87
CA HIS A 122 3.12 12.34 19.95
C HIS A 122 1.84 11.60 20.30
N SER A 123 0.71 12.32 20.37
CA SER A 123 -0.59 11.75 20.76
C SER A 123 -1.06 10.57 19.88
N LYS A 124 -0.59 10.54 18.63
CA LYS A 124 -0.92 9.49 17.64
C LYS A 124 0.19 8.46 17.41
N PHE A 125 1.27 8.44 18.20
CA PHE A 125 2.42 7.58 17.93
C PHE A 125 2.03 6.10 17.79
N LEU A 126 1.17 5.59 18.68
CA LEU A 126 0.72 4.20 18.65
C LEU A 126 -0.09 3.87 17.40
N ALA A 127 -0.93 4.79 16.93
CA ALA A 127 -1.74 4.60 15.75
C ALA A 127 -0.87 4.51 14.48
N TYR A 128 0.11 5.42 14.35
CA TYR A 128 1.09 5.37 13.26
C TYR A 128 1.97 4.13 13.31
N ARG A 129 2.41 3.71 14.50
CA ARG A 129 3.19 2.48 14.67
C ARG A 129 2.43 1.24 14.20
N ARG A 130 1.14 1.15 14.52
CA ARG A 130 0.27 0.05 14.06
C ARG A 130 -0.01 0.12 12.57
N LEU A 131 -0.28 1.30 12.01
CA LEU A 131 -0.44 1.50 10.57
C LEU A 131 0.79 0.99 9.80
N ILE A 132 1.99 1.45 10.17
CA ILE A 132 3.23 1.06 9.49
C ILE A 132 3.52 -0.43 9.68
N THR A 133 3.27 -0.97 10.86
CA THR A 133 3.45 -2.41 11.12
C THR A 133 2.51 -3.25 10.25
N ASN A 134 1.24 -2.84 10.11
CA ASN A 134 0.28 -3.47 9.20
C ASN A 134 0.76 -3.39 7.75
N ALA A 135 1.22 -2.22 7.30
CA ALA A 135 1.76 -2.04 5.95
C ALA A 135 2.97 -2.94 5.67
N ILE A 136 3.92 -3.03 6.61
CA ILE A 136 5.08 -3.92 6.50
C ILE A 136 4.65 -5.39 6.42
N ASN A 137 3.72 -5.81 7.27
CA ASN A 137 3.24 -7.20 7.30
C ASN A 137 2.53 -7.57 5.99
N ILE A 138 1.71 -6.67 5.44
CA ILE A 138 1.03 -6.87 4.16
C ILE A 138 2.05 -6.88 3.03
N ALA A 139 2.98 -5.93 2.99
CA ALA A 139 4.00 -5.85 1.95
C ALA A 139 4.91 -7.08 1.89
N LYS A 140 5.18 -7.72 3.04
CA LYS A 140 5.97 -8.97 3.12
C LYS A 140 5.19 -10.20 2.69
N SER A 141 3.87 -10.14 2.69
CA SER A 141 2.99 -11.26 2.35
C SER A 141 2.90 -11.45 0.84
N ASN A 142 2.77 -12.70 0.40
CA ASN A 142 2.37 -13.02 -0.98
C ASN A 142 0.92 -13.52 -1.04
N LYS A 143 0.20 -13.49 0.09
CA LYS A 143 -1.18 -13.97 0.22
C LYS A 143 -2.14 -12.94 -0.35
N ILE A 144 -2.95 -13.37 -1.31
CA ILE A 144 -4.08 -12.62 -1.84
C ILE A 144 -5.32 -12.96 -1.01
N SER A 145 -6.02 -11.95 -0.51
CA SER A 145 -7.26 -12.12 0.25
C SER A 145 -8.51 -12.05 -0.62
N ASN A 146 -8.45 -11.28 -1.70
CA ASN A 146 -9.51 -11.16 -2.69
C ASN A 146 -8.92 -11.22 -4.11
N VAL A 147 -9.27 -12.27 -4.85
CA VAL A 147 -8.76 -12.54 -6.20
C VAL A 147 -9.46 -11.74 -7.30
N GLU A 148 -10.61 -11.13 -7.02
CA GLU A 148 -11.37 -10.36 -8.01
C GLU A 148 -10.85 -8.93 -8.16
N ILE A 149 -10.29 -8.35 -7.09
CA ILE A 149 -9.85 -6.96 -7.11
C ILE A 149 -8.58 -6.83 -7.94
N VAL A 150 -8.64 -6.00 -9.00
CA VAL A 150 -7.50 -5.75 -9.90
C VAL A 150 -7.12 -4.29 -9.98
N ALA A 151 -7.95 -3.36 -9.49
CA ALA A 151 -7.63 -1.94 -9.52
C ALA A 151 -8.32 -1.19 -8.37
N TRP A 152 -7.83 0.01 -8.10
CA TRP A 152 -8.50 0.98 -7.23
C TRP A 152 -8.34 2.40 -7.78
N ARG A 153 -9.22 3.29 -7.34
CA ARG A 153 -9.19 4.73 -7.62
C ARG A 153 -9.69 5.49 -6.40
N THR A 154 -9.20 6.70 -6.17
CA THR A 154 -9.82 7.60 -5.17
C THR A 154 -11.28 7.87 -5.55
N ILE A 155 -12.18 7.89 -4.57
CA ILE A 155 -13.60 8.21 -4.78
C ILE A 155 -13.74 9.53 -5.54
N GLY A 156 -14.65 9.56 -6.51
CA GLY A 156 -14.88 10.72 -7.38
C GLY A 156 -13.90 10.84 -8.54
N ARG A 157 -12.85 10.00 -8.60
CA ARG A 157 -12.09 9.78 -9.83
C ARG A 157 -12.86 8.79 -10.71
N GLY A 158 -12.91 9.04 -12.01
CA GLY A 158 -13.54 8.13 -12.97
C GLY A 158 -12.93 6.72 -12.92
N SER A 159 -13.70 5.75 -13.42
CA SER A 159 -13.30 4.34 -13.57
C SER A 159 -11.92 4.21 -14.24
N PRO A 160 -11.10 3.21 -13.87
CA PRO A 160 -9.84 2.93 -14.58
C PRO A 160 -10.00 2.71 -16.08
N GLY A 161 -11.19 2.26 -16.51
CA GLY A 161 -11.52 2.06 -17.92
C GLY A 161 -12.89 1.40 -18.09
N PRO A 162 -13.34 1.18 -19.35
CA PRO A 162 -14.66 0.63 -19.64
C PRO A 162 -14.83 -0.84 -19.20
N ASN A 163 -13.73 -1.59 -19.08
CA ASN A 163 -13.75 -3.00 -18.68
C ASN A 163 -13.69 -3.21 -17.16
N PHE A 164 -13.70 -2.12 -16.38
CA PHE A 164 -13.62 -2.18 -14.92
C PHE A 164 -15.00 -1.96 -14.29
N ILE A 165 -15.40 -2.89 -13.43
CA ILE A 165 -16.65 -2.84 -12.67
C ILE A 165 -16.31 -2.55 -11.21
N LYS A 166 -16.87 -1.47 -10.66
CA LYS A 166 -16.74 -1.16 -9.24
C LYS A 166 -17.38 -2.26 -8.40
N VAL A 167 -16.68 -2.73 -7.37
CA VAL A 167 -17.14 -3.76 -6.44
C VAL A 167 -17.62 -3.12 -5.13
N PHE A 168 -16.78 -2.29 -4.52
CA PHE A 168 -17.10 -1.59 -3.26
C PHE A 168 -16.23 -0.34 -3.08
N SER A 169 -16.55 0.44 -2.04
CA SER A 169 -15.76 1.58 -1.57
C SER A 169 -15.28 1.35 -0.14
N LEU A 170 -14.04 1.74 0.18
CA LEU A 170 -13.50 1.70 1.53
C LEU A 170 -12.44 2.81 1.71
N GLN A 171 -12.45 3.52 2.84
CA GLN A 171 -11.46 4.56 3.18
C GLN A 171 -11.19 5.62 2.09
N GLY A 172 -12.20 5.98 1.30
CA GLY A 172 -12.03 6.98 0.23
C GLY A 172 -11.50 6.40 -1.08
N GLN A 173 -11.46 5.08 -1.21
CA GLN A 173 -11.02 4.35 -2.40
C GLN A 173 -12.17 3.50 -2.94
N ASP A 174 -12.34 3.49 -4.26
CA ASP A 174 -13.18 2.56 -5.00
C ASP A 174 -12.33 1.41 -5.51
N PHE A 175 -12.78 0.18 -5.30
CA PHE A 175 -12.11 -1.04 -5.74
C PHE A 175 -12.86 -1.69 -6.89
N TYR A 176 -12.12 -2.21 -7.87
CA TYR A 176 -12.66 -2.67 -9.16
C TYR A 176 -12.20 -4.08 -9.51
N LYS A 177 -13.08 -4.81 -10.19
CA LYS A 177 -12.77 -6.05 -10.91
C LYS A 177 -12.88 -5.86 -12.43
N LEU A 178 -12.40 -6.83 -13.19
CA LEU A 178 -12.64 -6.87 -14.64
C LEU A 178 -14.04 -7.41 -14.94
N SER A 179 -14.64 -6.95 -16.03
CA SER A 179 -15.89 -7.52 -16.54
C SER A 179 -15.68 -8.95 -17.03
N ASP A 180 -16.69 -9.80 -16.86
CA ASP A 180 -16.64 -11.20 -17.32
C ASP A 180 -16.40 -11.29 -18.83
N SER A 181 -16.95 -10.34 -19.60
CA SER A 181 -16.73 -10.23 -21.04
C SER A 181 -15.28 -9.99 -21.42
N TYR A 182 -14.53 -9.29 -20.57
CA TYR A 182 -13.13 -8.98 -20.78
C TYR A 182 -12.21 -10.08 -20.22
N LEU A 183 -12.71 -11.01 -19.41
CA LEU A 183 -11.94 -12.19 -18.98
C LEU A 183 -12.05 -13.37 -19.95
N LYS A 184 -13.08 -13.38 -20.80
CA LYS A 184 -13.20 -14.29 -21.95
C LYS A 184 -12.12 -13.99 -23.01
#